data_AF-C1EGB9-F1
#
_entry.id   AF-C1EGB9-F1
#
_cell.length_a   1.000
_cell.length_b   1.000
_cell.length_c   1.000
_cell.angle_alpha   90.00
_cell.angle_beta   90.00
_cell.angle_gamma   90.00
#
_symmetry.space_group_name_H-M   'P 1'
#
loop_
_entity.id
_entity.type
_entity.pdbx_description
1 polymer ?
#
loop_
_entity_poly.entity_id
_entity_poly.type
_entity_poly.pdbx_seq_one_letter_code
_entity_poly.pdbx_strand_id
1 'polypeptide(L)'
;MDPDEALARALQEEEDRAAAAALLAAERQDGGGEHARRVAFGARLESGVRTALAFEDPAARAHALSVVPVDRLEAEAAALVAESEAAANAHDAEDGDDTAGAKPLSLEDAVLLRALRWFKREFFTWCDKPACKTCGFKDVRHEGTGEPTAEERAHDAGRVETYRCPLCQAVTRFPRYNDARKLLETRTGRCGEWANAFTLICRAMGYDVRWCLDWTDHVWTEVWSVSQNRWLHCDSCEDVCDKPLLYDKGWGKRLTYVVAFGKDEAVDVTRRYVADYARCLGRRTECHEEWLAATLGAL
;
A
#
# COMPACT_ATOMS: atom_id res chain seq x y z
N MET A 1 14.52 -9.00 3.80
CA MET A 1 13.33 -9.67 3.28
C MET A 1 13.29 -11.04 3.90
N ASP A 2 12.22 -11.33 4.63
CA ASP A 2 12.00 -12.66 5.20
C ASP A 2 11.87 -13.66 4.02
N PRO A 3 12.55 -14.82 4.04
CA PRO A 3 12.37 -15.86 3.01
C PRO A 3 10.89 -16.21 2.75
N ASP A 4 10.05 -16.15 3.78
CA ASP A 4 8.63 -16.45 3.68
C ASP A 4 7.84 -15.34 2.96
N GLU A 5 8.25 -14.07 3.14
CA GLU A 5 7.69 -12.89 2.48
C GLU A 5 8.05 -12.87 0.97
N ALA A 6 9.27 -13.27 0.63
CA ALA A 6 9.72 -13.41 -0.75
C ALA A 6 8.98 -14.54 -1.50
N LEU A 7 8.72 -15.67 -0.83
CA LEU A 7 8.00 -16.80 -1.40
C LEU A 7 6.52 -16.48 -1.59
N ALA A 8 5.87 -15.85 -0.61
CA ALA A 8 4.47 -15.42 -0.74
C ALA A 8 4.29 -14.44 -1.90
N ARG A 9 5.23 -13.51 -2.09
CA ARG A 9 5.22 -12.59 -3.24
C ARG A 9 5.35 -13.35 -4.56
N ALA A 10 6.23 -14.35 -4.63
CA ALA A 10 6.39 -15.17 -5.83
C ALA A 10 5.11 -15.99 -6.16
N LEU A 11 4.42 -16.50 -5.14
CA LEU A 11 3.16 -17.25 -5.32
C LEU A 11 2.00 -16.35 -5.73
N GLN A 12 1.86 -15.16 -5.12
CA GLN A 12 0.87 -14.16 -5.53
C GLN A 12 1.14 -13.71 -6.98
N GLU A 13 2.40 -13.42 -7.33
CA GLU A 13 2.79 -13.13 -8.71
C GLU A 13 2.45 -14.27 -9.68
N GLU A 14 2.50 -15.53 -9.24
CA GLU A 14 2.15 -16.69 -10.07
C GLU A 14 0.63 -16.82 -10.25
N GLU A 15 -0.15 -16.69 -9.18
CA GLU A 15 -1.62 -16.72 -9.22
C GLU A 15 -2.17 -15.56 -10.08
N ASP A 16 -1.61 -14.37 -9.95
CA ASP A 16 -2.03 -13.19 -10.72
C ASP A 16 -1.58 -13.27 -12.17
N ARG A 17 -0.40 -13.84 -12.46
CA ARG A 17 -0.01 -14.17 -13.85
C ARG A 17 -0.97 -15.18 -14.45
N ALA A 18 -1.43 -16.16 -13.69
CA ALA A 18 -2.40 -17.14 -14.16
C ALA A 18 -3.77 -16.48 -14.42
N ALA A 19 -4.23 -15.60 -13.54
CA ALA A 19 -5.47 -14.84 -13.71
C ALA A 19 -5.40 -13.87 -14.92
N ALA A 20 -4.30 -13.12 -15.05
CA ALA A 20 -4.06 -12.22 -16.17
C ALA A 20 -3.92 -12.99 -17.51
N ALA A 21 -3.24 -14.15 -17.51
CA ALA A 21 -3.17 -15.01 -18.69
C ALA A 21 -4.53 -15.58 -19.09
N ALA A 22 -5.38 -15.92 -18.12
CA ALA A 22 -6.76 -16.35 -18.39
C ALA A 22 -7.62 -15.21 -18.97
N LEU A 23 -7.45 -13.97 -18.48
CA LEU A 23 -8.10 -12.78 -19.03
C LEU A 23 -7.63 -12.52 -20.47
N LEU A 24 -6.32 -12.52 -20.71
CA LEU A 24 -5.71 -12.31 -22.03
C LEU A 24 -6.09 -13.42 -23.04
N ALA A 25 -6.29 -14.65 -22.57
CA ALA A 25 -6.78 -15.75 -23.41
C ALA A 25 -8.25 -15.56 -23.81
N ALA A 26 -9.08 -15.02 -22.92
CA ALA A 26 -10.46 -14.65 -23.23
C ALA A 26 -10.55 -13.41 -24.17
N GLU A 27 -9.60 -12.48 -24.06
CA GLU A 27 -9.55 -11.23 -24.85
C GLU A 27 -9.16 -11.39 -26.32
N ARG A 28 -8.49 -12.49 -26.70
CA ARG A 28 -8.06 -12.72 -28.10
C ARG A 28 -9.22 -12.96 -29.08
N GLN A 29 -10.47 -13.00 -28.62
CA GLN A 29 -11.63 -13.36 -29.44
C GLN A 29 -12.61 -12.23 -29.76
N ASP A 30 -12.45 -10.98 -29.27
CA ASP A 30 -13.47 -9.96 -29.53
C ASP A 30 -12.97 -8.50 -29.67
N GLY A 31 -13.48 -7.81 -30.69
CA GLY A 31 -13.31 -6.37 -30.91
C GLY A 31 -14.00 -5.48 -29.86
N GLY A 32 -14.76 -6.08 -28.93
CA GLY A 32 -15.26 -5.45 -27.70
C GLY A 32 -14.22 -5.25 -26.59
N GLY A 33 -12.99 -5.77 -26.76
CA GLY A 33 -11.96 -5.78 -25.72
C GLY A 33 -11.47 -4.40 -25.25
N GLU A 34 -11.35 -3.40 -26.13
CA GLU A 34 -10.85 -2.08 -25.71
C GLU A 34 -11.86 -1.32 -24.85
N HIS A 35 -13.15 -1.35 -25.23
CA HIS A 35 -14.19 -0.74 -24.43
C HIS A 35 -14.32 -1.42 -23.06
N ALA A 36 -14.30 -2.76 -23.03
CA ALA A 36 -14.34 -3.51 -21.78
C ALA A 36 -13.14 -3.20 -20.86
N ARG A 37 -11.91 -3.13 -21.41
CA ARG A 37 -10.71 -2.74 -20.65
C ARG A 37 -10.85 -1.33 -20.09
N ARG A 38 -11.34 -0.37 -20.86
CA ARG A 38 -11.58 1.01 -20.39
C ARG A 38 -12.63 1.07 -19.29
N VAL A 39 -13.72 0.32 -19.41
CA VAL A 39 -14.75 0.23 -18.36
C VAL A 39 -14.16 -0.38 -17.07
N ALA A 40 -13.41 -1.48 -17.17
CA ALA A 40 -12.75 -2.10 -16.03
C ALA A 40 -11.70 -1.16 -15.39
N PHE A 41 -10.95 -0.42 -16.21
CA PHE A 41 -9.99 0.58 -15.76
C PHE A 41 -10.69 1.71 -15.00
N GLY A 42 -11.77 2.26 -15.56
CA GLY A 42 -12.60 3.29 -14.92
C GLY A 42 -13.15 2.84 -13.58
N ALA A 43 -13.69 1.60 -13.49
CA ALA A 43 -14.18 1.05 -12.24
C ALA A 43 -13.09 0.96 -11.15
N ARG A 44 -11.84 0.65 -11.53
CA ARG A 44 -10.70 0.67 -10.61
C ARG A 44 -10.35 2.09 -10.14
N LEU A 45 -10.41 3.08 -11.03
CA LEU A 45 -10.21 4.49 -10.66
C LEU A 45 -11.27 4.95 -9.65
N GLU A 46 -12.55 4.69 -9.93
CA GLU A 46 -13.64 5.03 -9.01
C GLU A 46 -13.50 4.32 -7.66
N SER A 47 -13.03 3.07 -7.66
CA SER A 47 -12.72 2.36 -6.42
C SER A 47 -11.61 3.03 -5.63
N GLY A 48 -10.54 3.47 -6.29
CA GLY A 48 -9.45 4.22 -5.66
C GLY A 48 -9.94 5.53 -5.02
N VAL A 49 -10.80 6.27 -5.71
CA VAL A 49 -11.45 7.49 -5.17
C VAL A 49 -12.27 7.16 -3.93
N ARG A 50 -13.12 6.12 -3.97
CA ARG A 50 -13.91 5.69 -2.80
C ARG A 50 -13.01 5.31 -1.61
N THR A 51 -11.92 4.59 -1.86
CA THR A 51 -10.93 4.25 -0.82
C THR A 51 -10.31 5.50 -0.22
N ALA A 52 -9.87 6.46 -1.04
CA ALA A 52 -9.27 7.71 -0.56
C ALA A 52 -10.25 8.53 0.30
N LEU A 53 -11.50 8.66 -0.13
CA LEU A 53 -12.54 9.39 0.60
C LEU A 53 -12.94 8.70 1.91
N ALA A 54 -12.83 7.38 2.02
CA ALA A 54 -13.12 6.65 3.25
C ALA A 54 -12.17 7.05 4.40
N PHE A 55 -10.94 7.48 4.10
CA PHE A 55 -10.01 8.01 5.10
C PHE A 55 -10.45 9.37 5.67
N GLU A 56 -11.48 10.02 5.10
CA GLU A 56 -12.07 11.25 5.61
C GLU A 56 -13.13 11.05 6.70
N ASP A 57 -13.53 9.81 7.00
CA ASP A 57 -14.46 9.52 8.10
C ASP A 57 -13.88 9.91 9.49
N PRO A 58 -14.52 10.84 10.22
CA PRO A 58 -14.07 11.24 11.55
C PRO A 58 -14.04 10.09 12.56
N ALA A 59 -14.96 9.13 12.45
CA ALA A 59 -15.00 8.00 13.38
C ALA A 59 -13.82 7.04 13.15
N ALA A 60 -13.49 6.75 11.90
CA ALA A 60 -12.30 5.98 11.53
C ALA A 60 -11.00 6.66 12.02
N ARG A 61 -10.88 7.98 11.86
CA ARG A 61 -9.70 8.74 12.34
C ARG A 61 -9.57 8.74 13.85
N ALA A 62 -10.67 8.96 14.56
CA ALA A 62 -10.67 8.90 16.02
C ALA A 62 -10.24 7.50 16.51
N HIS A 63 -10.71 6.44 15.84
CA HIS A 63 -10.26 5.08 16.15
C HIS A 63 -8.77 4.88 15.88
N ALA A 64 -8.26 5.37 14.75
CA ALA A 64 -6.82 5.33 14.45
C ALA A 64 -5.99 6.05 15.52
N LEU A 65 -6.35 7.27 15.91
CA LEU A 65 -5.65 8.00 16.97
C LEU A 65 -5.71 7.29 18.33
N SER A 66 -6.78 6.52 18.60
CA SER A 66 -6.88 5.77 19.86
C SER A 66 -5.92 4.58 19.96
N VAL A 67 -5.37 4.10 18.84
CA VAL A 67 -4.45 2.95 18.80
C VAL A 67 -3.00 3.33 18.52
N VAL A 68 -2.76 4.52 17.97
CA VAL A 68 -1.41 5.02 17.67
C VAL A 68 -0.79 5.61 18.95
N PRO A 69 0.44 5.20 19.35
CA PRO A 69 1.11 5.74 20.51
C PRO A 69 1.79 7.09 20.19
N VAL A 70 1.00 8.11 19.84
CA VAL A 70 1.47 9.40 19.30
C VAL A 70 2.58 10.02 20.14
N ASP A 71 2.36 10.20 21.45
CA ASP A 71 3.35 10.81 22.36
C ASP A 71 4.71 10.08 22.33
N ARG A 72 4.69 8.74 22.25
CA ARG A 72 5.92 7.94 22.14
C ARG A 72 6.60 8.18 20.80
N LEU A 73 5.85 8.16 19.70
CA LEU A 73 6.39 8.37 18.36
C LEU A 73 6.99 9.77 18.22
N GLU A 74 6.36 10.80 18.80
CA GLU A 74 6.88 12.17 18.85
C GLU A 74 8.18 12.27 19.65
N ALA A 75 8.26 11.61 20.82
CA ALA A 75 9.48 11.58 21.62
C ALA A 75 10.64 10.85 20.89
N GLU A 76 10.36 9.71 20.26
CA GLU A 76 11.34 8.99 19.44
C GLU A 76 11.76 9.80 18.20
N ALA A 77 10.84 10.55 17.61
CA ALA A 77 11.12 11.42 16.47
C ALA A 77 12.00 12.61 16.85
N ALA A 78 11.78 13.23 18.01
CA ALA A 78 12.63 14.31 18.51
C ALA A 78 14.09 13.85 18.71
N ALA A 79 14.30 12.62 19.20
CA ALA A 79 15.63 12.02 19.28
C ALA A 79 16.26 11.83 17.88
N LEU A 80 15.47 11.34 16.92
CA LEU A 80 15.93 11.15 15.53
C LEU A 80 16.31 12.48 14.85
N VAL A 81 15.57 13.56 15.13
CA VAL A 81 15.92 14.91 14.64
C VAL A 81 17.28 15.35 15.20
N ALA A 82 17.50 15.22 16.52
CA ALA A 82 18.77 15.58 17.14
C ALA A 82 19.95 14.77 16.58
N GLU A 83 19.76 13.48 16.30
CA GLU A 83 20.76 12.64 15.62
C GLU A 83 21.05 13.13 14.19
N SER A 84 20.01 13.51 13.44
CA SER A 84 20.14 14.03 12.09
C SER A 84 20.85 15.39 12.05
N GLU A 85 20.59 16.27 13.01
CA GLU A 85 21.27 17.56 13.14
C GLU A 85 22.75 17.37 13.47
N ALA A 86 23.07 16.46 14.40
CA ALA A 86 24.46 16.14 14.73
C ALA A 86 25.23 15.59 13.51
N ALA A 87 24.61 14.72 12.72
CA ALA A 87 25.20 14.18 11.50
C ALA A 87 25.44 15.25 10.42
N ALA A 88 24.49 16.17 10.23
CA ALA A 88 24.64 17.28 9.29
C ALA A 88 25.79 18.21 9.69
N ASN A 89 25.86 18.60 10.96
CA ASN A 89 26.92 19.46 11.49
C ASN A 89 28.32 18.83 11.40
N ALA A 90 28.43 17.50 11.53
CA ALA A 90 29.69 16.80 11.35
C ALA A 90 30.15 16.81 9.88
N HIS A 91 29.21 16.72 8.93
CA HIS A 91 29.51 16.74 7.50
C HIS A 91 30.00 18.13 7.03
N ASP A 92 29.37 19.21 7.52
CA ASP A 92 29.77 20.60 7.20
C ASP A 92 31.17 20.94 7.77
N ALA A 93 31.61 20.24 8.82
CA ALA A 93 32.93 20.42 9.42
C ALA A 93 34.06 19.68 8.66
N GLU A 94 33.72 18.64 7.89
CA GLU A 94 34.69 17.81 7.15
C GLU A 94 34.84 18.24 5.68
N ASP A 95 33.75 18.63 5.02
CA ASP A 95 33.73 19.07 3.62
C ASP A 95 33.38 20.57 3.54
N GLY A 96 34.39 21.44 3.56
CA GLY A 96 34.23 22.89 3.37
C GLY A 96 33.84 23.34 1.94
N ASP A 97 33.08 22.51 1.22
CA ASP A 97 32.60 22.75 -0.15
C ASP A 97 31.08 22.98 -0.15
N ASP A 98 30.61 23.91 -0.99
CA ASP A 98 29.22 24.40 -1.11
C ASP A 98 28.24 23.35 -1.68
N THR A 99 28.56 22.06 -1.60
CA THR A 99 27.61 20.99 -1.90
C THR A 99 26.63 20.88 -0.75
N ALA A 100 25.37 21.28 -0.99
CA ALA A 100 24.29 21.27 -0.01
C ALA A 100 24.28 19.96 0.81
N GLY A 101 24.82 20.03 2.04
CA GLY A 101 24.83 18.94 3.00
C GLY A 101 23.40 18.43 3.22
N ALA A 102 23.28 17.16 3.62
CA ALA A 102 21.99 16.57 3.91
C ALA A 102 21.29 17.40 5.01
N LYS A 103 20.22 18.11 4.63
CA LYS A 103 19.43 18.91 5.58
C LYS A 103 18.93 18.00 6.71
N PRO A 104 18.96 18.48 7.97
CA PRO A 104 18.39 17.74 9.07
C PRO A 104 16.92 17.39 8.83
N LEU A 105 16.49 16.23 9.33
CA LEU A 105 15.09 15.82 9.29
C LEU A 105 14.22 16.83 10.05
N SER A 106 13.05 17.14 9.51
CA SER A 106 12.02 17.84 10.28
C SER A 106 11.38 16.90 11.30
N LEU A 107 10.77 17.46 12.35
CA LEU A 107 10.03 16.66 13.33
C LEU A 107 8.88 15.89 12.67
N GLU A 108 8.15 16.52 11.75
CA GLU A 108 7.04 15.92 11.02
C GLU A 108 7.49 14.72 10.18
N ASP A 109 8.59 14.84 9.43
CA ASP A 109 9.15 13.73 8.65
C ASP A 109 9.70 12.63 9.59
N ALA A 110 10.31 13.00 10.72
CA ALA A 110 10.81 12.03 11.71
C ALA A 110 9.67 11.24 12.36
N VAL A 111 8.54 11.87 12.68
CA VAL A 111 7.33 11.20 13.19
C VAL A 111 6.81 10.20 12.16
N LEU A 112 6.76 10.55 10.88
CA LEU A 112 6.36 9.65 9.80
C LEU A 112 7.27 8.41 9.74
N LEU A 113 8.58 8.58 9.88
CA LEU A 113 9.54 7.47 9.93
C LEU A 113 9.34 6.59 11.17
N ARG A 114 8.98 7.16 12.33
CA ARG A 114 8.65 6.38 13.53
C ARG A 114 7.33 5.63 13.38
N ALA A 115 6.33 6.25 12.76
CA ALA A 115 5.05 5.63 12.48
C ALA A 115 5.20 4.41 11.54
N LEU A 116 5.97 4.52 10.45
CA LEU A 116 6.28 3.39 9.57
C LEU A 116 6.92 2.23 10.32
N ARG A 117 7.94 2.53 11.12
CA ARG A 117 8.68 1.53 11.90
C ARG A 117 7.79 0.84 12.92
N TRP A 118 7.02 1.60 13.70
CA TRP A 118 6.06 1.07 14.67
C TRP A 118 5.00 0.21 13.98
N PHE A 119 4.48 0.67 12.84
CA PHE A 119 3.46 -0.06 12.11
C PHE A 119 3.93 -1.46 11.71
N LYS A 120 5.09 -1.58 11.06
CA LYS A 120 5.63 -2.87 10.62
C LYS A 120 6.11 -3.76 11.76
N ARG A 121 6.72 -3.17 12.79
CA ARG A 121 7.47 -3.96 13.80
C ARG A 121 6.66 -4.30 15.04
N GLU A 122 5.56 -3.59 15.29
CA GLU A 122 4.81 -3.71 16.53
C GLU A 122 3.30 -3.80 16.32
N PHE A 123 2.74 -3.05 15.36
CA PHE A 123 1.29 -2.92 15.25
C PHE A 123 0.63 -3.94 14.33
N PHE A 124 1.19 -4.16 13.13
CA PHE A 124 0.55 -4.93 12.06
C PHE A 124 1.39 -6.15 11.67
N THR A 125 0.73 -7.27 11.36
CA THR A 125 1.42 -8.55 11.07
C THR A 125 1.07 -9.08 9.69
N TRP A 126 2.08 -9.57 8.96
CA TRP A 126 1.87 -10.17 7.65
C TRP A 126 1.14 -11.52 7.79
N CYS A 127 0.14 -11.75 6.93
CA CYS A 127 -0.59 -13.02 6.89
C CYS A 127 -0.68 -13.52 5.45
N ASP A 128 0.23 -14.45 5.12
CA ASP A 128 0.10 -15.27 3.92
C ASP A 128 -1.05 -16.28 4.11
N LYS A 129 -0.97 -17.08 5.18
CA LYS A 129 -1.99 -18.06 5.58
C LYS A 129 -2.25 -17.93 7.07
N PRO A 130 -3.52 -17.94 7.52
CA PRO A 130 -3.85 -17.83 8.93
C PRO A 130 -3.48 -19.11 9.68
N ALA A 131 -3.07 -18.99 10.95
CA ALA A 131 -3.05 -20.16 11.83
C ALA A 131 -4.47 -20.66 12.11
N CYS A 132 -4.63 -21.95 12.38
CA CYS A 132 -5.92 -22.52 12.77
C CYS A 132 -6.45 -21.83 14.03
N LYS A 133 -7.65 -21.24 13.95
CA LYS A 133 -8.29 -20.54 15.09
C LYS A 133 -8.62 -21.47 16.27
N THR A 134 -8.71 -22.78 16.04
CA THR A 134 -9.07 -23.77 17.08
C THR A 134 -7.86 -24.32 17.83
N CYS A 135 -6.76 -24.65 17.14
CA CYS A 135 -5.60 -25.32 17.75
C CYS A 135 -4.27 -24.61 17.53
N GLY A 136 -4.23 -23.48 16.81
CA GLY A 136 -3.01 -22.71 16.56
C GLY A 136 -2.05 -23.32 15.53
N PHE A 137 -2.40 -24.46 14.91
CA PHE A 137 -1.55 -25.08 13.89
C PHE A 137 -1.38 -24.14 12.67
N LYS A 138 -0.13 -23.93 12.25
CA LYS A 138 0.20 -22.93 11.21
C LYS A 138 0.09 -23.47 9.78
N ASP A 139 0.36 -24.75 9.57
CA ASP A 139 0.36 -25.35 8.23
C ASP A 139 -1.06 -25.82 7.82
N VAL A 140 -1.92 -24.83 7.58
CA VAL A 140 -3.30 -25.06 7.13
C VAL A 140 -3.37 -25.14 5.61
N ARG A 141 -4.28 -25.96 5.10
CA ARG A 141 -4.50 -26.12 3.65
C ARG A 141 -5.55 -25.13 3.16
N HIS A 142 -5.22 -24.35 2.12
CA HIS A 142 -6.21 -23.51 1.44
C HIS A 142 -7.28 -24.38 0.76
N GLU A 143 -8.55 -24.11 1.02
CA GLU A 143 -9.70 -24.84 0.46
C GLU A 143 -10.48 -24.03 -0.58
N GLY A 144 -10.10 -22.76 -0.80
CA GLY A 144 -10.74 -21.86 -1.75
C GLY A 144 -11.49 -20.71 -1.06
N THR A 145 -12.35 -20.05 -1.83
CA THR A 145 -13.09 -18.88 -1.39
C THR A 145 -14.46 -19.24 -0.82
N GLY A 146 -14.81 -18.67 0.33
CA GLY A 146 -16.14 -18.74 0.91
C GLY A 146 -16.92 -17.44 0.70
N GLU A 147 -18.25 -17.53 0.74
CA GLU A 147 -19.13 -16.37 0.76
C GLU A 147 -18.91 -15.55 2.05
N PRO A 148 -18.72 -14.22 1.96
CA PRO A 148 -18.71 -13.35 3.13
C PRO A 148 -19.99 -13.51 3.98
N THR A 149 -19.87 -13.44 5.30
CA THR A 149 -21.02 -13.32 6.20
C THR A 149 -21.61 -11.90 6.15
N ALA A 150 -22.77 -11.68 6.77
CA ALA A 150 -23.33 -10.34 6.89
C ALA A 150 -22.42 -9.38 7.67
N GLU A 151 -21.79 -9.87 8.74
CA GLU A 151 -20.81 -9.13 9.52
C GLU A 151 -19.55 -8.83 8.70
N GLU A 152 -19.06 -9.80 7.93
CA GLU A 152 -17.87 -9.60 7.11
C GLU A 152 -18.13 -8.58 5.99
N ARG A 153 -19.31 -8.62 5.35
CA ARG A 153 -19.72 -7.62 4.35
C ARG A 153 -19.88 -6.22 4.93
N ALA A 154 -20.30 -6.10 6.19
CA ALA A 154 -20.45 -4.81 6.85
C ALA A 154 -19.11 -4.07 7.04
N HIS A 155 -17.99 -4.78 6.90
CA HIS A 155 -16.62 -4.25 6.93
C HIS A 155 -15.92 -4.37 5.57
N ASP A 156 -16.70 -4.34 4.48
CA ASP A 156 -16.24 -4.35 3.10
C ASP A 156 -15.34 -5.55 2.74
N ALA A 157 -15.59 -6.72 3.33
CA ALA A 157 -14.95 -7.96 2.89
C ALA A 157 -15.56 -8.39 1.54
N GLY A 158 -14.82 -8.16 0.45
CA GLY A 158 -15.24 -8.58 -0.89
C GLY A 158 -15.07 -10.09 -1.14
N ARG A 159 -14.13 -10.73 -0.44
CA ARG A 159 -13.90 -12.18 -0.50
C ARG A 159 -13.43 -12.72 0.85
N VAL A 160 -13.61 -14.03 1.04
CA VAL A 160 -13.11 -14.74 2.22
C VAL A 160 -12.33 -15.95 1.77
N GLU A 161 -11.07 -16.04 2.18
CA GLU A 161 -10.25 -17.23 1.97
C GLU A 161 -10.57 -18.23 3.10
N THR A 162 -10.69 -19.51 2.76
CA THR A 162 -10.98 -20.58 3.73
C THR A 162 -9.84 -21.58 3.79
N TYR A 163 -9.50 -21.99 5.01
CA TYR A 163 -8.35 -22.84 5.29
C TYR A 163 -8.73 -23.98 6.22
N ARG A 164 -8.42 -25.22 5.86
CA ARG A 164 -8.64 -26.40 6.71
C ARG A 164 -7.39 -26.81 7.45
N CYS A 165 -7.53 -27.00 8.75
CA CYS A 165 -6.48 -27.56 9.58
C CYS A 165 -6.38 -29.08 9.40
N PRO A 166 -5.23 -29.65 9.04
CA PRO A 166 -5.08 -31.10 8.94
C PRO A 166 -5.11 -31.80 10.31
N LEU A 167 -4.76 -31.11 11.41
CA LEU A 167 -4.72 -31.69 12.75
C LEU A 167 -6.10 -31.84 13.40
N CYS A 168 -6.90 -30.76 13.41
CA CYS A 168 -8.20 -30.74 14.10
C CYS A 168 -9.40 -30.68 13.14
N GLN A 169 -9.16 -30.65 11.82
CA GLN A 169 -10.17 -30.56 10.76
C GLN A 169 -11.05 -29.30 10.77
N ALA A 170 -10.81 -28.37 11.71
CA ALA A 170 -11.52 -27.10 11.77
C ALA A 170 -11.19 -26.22 10.57
N VAL A 171 -12.19 -25.44 10.13
CA VAL A 171 -12.06 -24.46 9.06
C VAL A 171 -11.84 -23.08 9.65
N THR A 172 -10.77 -22.41 9.22
CA THR A 172 -10.46 -21.02 9.54
C THR A 172 -10.81 -20.13 8.36
N ARG A 173 -11.57 -19.07 8.63
CA ARG A 173 -11.91 -18.02 7.66
C ARG A 173 -10.94 -16.85 7.78
N PHE A 174 -10.52 -16.33 6.63
CA PHE A 174 -9.70 -15.13 6.50
C PHE A 174 -10.39 -14.15 5.54
N PRO A 175 -11.28 -13.28 6.07
CA PRO A 175 -11.93 -12.24 5.29
C PRO A 175 -10.94 -11.17 4.85
N ARG A 176 -11.01 -10.76 3.59
CA ARG A 176 -10.17 -9.71 3.00
C ARG A 176 -10.90 -8.36 3.14
N TYR A 177 -10.78 -7.74 4.31
CA TYR A 177 -11.47 -6.49 4.66
C TYR A 177 -10.88 -5.29 3.93
N ASN A 178 -11.75 -4.42 3.40
CA ASN A 178 -11.37 -3.10 2.88
C ASN A 178 -11.76 -1.94 3.81
N ASP A 179 -12.49 -2.21 4.90
CA ASP A 179 -12.73 -1.23 5.96
C ASP A 179 -11.44 -1.01 6.77
N ALA A 180 -10.77 0.12 6.56
CA ALA A 180 -9.54 0.49 7.27
C ALA A 180 -9.72 0.53 8.79
N ARG A 181 -10.93 0.88 9.27
CA ARG A 181 -11.23 0.88 10.71
C ARG A 181 -11.23 -0.53 11.27
N LYS A 182 -11.77 -1.51 10.53
CA LYS A 182 -11.73 -2.92 10.92
C LYS A 182 -10.30 -3.46 10.96
N LEU A 183 -9.45 -3.00 10.05
CA LEU A 183 -8.06 -3.43 9.97
C LEU A 183 -7.22 -2.99 11.20
N LEU A 184 -7.60 -1.90 11.88
CA LEU A 184 -6.98 -1.51 13.16
C LEU A 184 -7.26 -2.52 14.30
N GLU A 185 -8.34 -3.30 14.17
CA GLU A 185 -8.69 -4.38 15.09
C GLU A 185 -8.02 -5.70 14.70
N THR A 186 -8.07 -6.07 13.42
CA THR A 186 -7.52 -7.36 12.96
C THR A 186 -5.99 -7.35 12.94
N ARG A 187 -5.39 -6.19 12.68
CA ARG A 187 -3.94 -5.95 12.71
C ARG A 187 -3.13 -6.92 11.86
N THR A 188 -3.74 -7.43 10.80
CA THR A 188 -3.13 -8.43 9.94
C THR A 188 -3.71 -8.43 8.54
N GLY A 189 -2.90 -8.85 7.58
CA GLY A 189 -3.26 -8.87 6.16
C GLY A 189 -2.05 -8.96 5.25
N ARG A 190 -2.26 -8.62 3.97
CA ARG A 190 -1.23 -8.47 2.93
C ARG A 190 -1.14 -7.00 2.52
N CYS A 191 -0.40 -6.69 1.45
CA CYS A 191 -0.15 -5.30 1.03
C CYS A 191 -1.40 -4.41 0.97
N GLY A 192 -2.52 -4.94 0.48
CA GLY A 192 -3.84 -4.28 0.50
C GLY A 192 -4.23 -3.75 1.88
N GLU A 193 -4.33 -4.65 2.86
CA GLU A 193 -4.73 -4.30 4.22
C GLU A 193 -3.68 -3.40 4.92
N TRP A 194 -2.40 -3.67 4.69
CA TRP A 194 -1.30 -2.89 5.25
C TRP A 194 -1.33 -1.42 4.79
N ALA A 195 -1.42 -1.19 3.48
CA ALA A 195 -1.47 0.16 2.93
C ALA A 195 -2.75 0.90 3.37
N ASN A 196 -3.89 0.20 3.42
CA ASN A 196 -5.17 0.78 3.81
C ASN A 196 -5.17 1.25 5.27
N ALA A 197 -4.77 0.38 6.21
CA ALA A 197 -4.67 0.74 7.63
C ALA A 197 -3.62 1.83 7.88
N PHE A 198 -2.45 1.75 7.23
CA PHE A 198 -1.41 2.76 7.39
C PHE A 198 -1.81 4.12 6.82
N THR A 199 -2.49 4.17 5.66
CA THR A 199 -2.99 5.42 5.08
C THR A 199 -4.00 6.11 6.01
N LEU A 200 -4.92 5.34 6.62
CA LEU A 200 -5.83 5.88 7.63
C LEU A 200 -5.07 6.47 8.83
N ILE A 201 -4.05 5.77 9.32
CA ILE A 201 -3.21 6.24 10.45
C ILE A 201 -2.52 7.56 10.09
N CYS A 202 -1.84 7.64 8.95
CA CYS A 202 -1.21 8.88 8.50
C CYS A 202 -2.24 10.01 8.39
N ARG A 203 -3.40 9.74 7.77
CA ARG A 203 -4.42 10.77 7.62
C ARG A 203 -4.98 11.25 8.98
N ALA A 204 -5.15 10.34 9.93
CA ALA A 204 -5.61 10.64 11.28
C ALA A 204 -4.59 11.45 12.10
N MET A 205 -3.30 11.23 11.87
CA MET A 205 -2.20 12.01 12.46
C MET A 205 -2.06 13.42 11.84
N GLY A 206 -2.87 13.77 10.85
CA GLY A 206 -2.93 15.11 10.27
C GLY A 206 -2.18 15.30 8.96
N TYR A 207 -1.52 14.25 8.46
CA TYR A 207 -0.83 14.32 7.16
C TYR A 207 -1.81 14.42 6.00
N ASP A 208 -1.42 15.14 4.94
CA ASP A 208 -2.02 14.96 3.62
C ASP A 208 -1.46 13.65 3.01
N VAL A 209 -2.38 12.79 2.56
CA VAL A 209 -2.05 11.45 2.09
C VAL A 209 -2.65 11.18 0.72
N ARG A 210 -2.01 10.30 -0.03
CA ARG A 210 -2.61 9.61 -1.18
C ARG A 210 -2.44 8.11 -1.03
N TRP A 211 -3.48 7.36 -1.35
CA TRP A 211 -3.39 5.92 -1.49
C TRP A 211 -3.00 5.59 -2.94
N CYS A 212 -1.89 4.87 -3.12
CA CYS A 212 -1.33 4.58 -4.43
C CYS A 212 -1.68 3.15 -4.85
N LEU A 213 -2.20 3.01 -6.07
CA LEU A 213 -2.49 1.73 -6.71
C LEU A 213 -1.57 1.52 -7.91
N ASP A 214 -0.75 0.49 -7.84
CA ASP A 214 -0.05 -0.09 -8.98
C ASP A 214 -0.92 -1.14 -9.65
N TRP A 215 -1.11 -1.00 -10.96
CA TRP A 215 -1.94 -1.90 -11.76
C TRP A 215 -1.41 -3.34 -11.81
N THR A 216 -0.14 -3.55 -11.42
CA THR A 216 0.53 -4.85 -11.33
C THR A 216 0.46 -5.46 -9.92
N ASP A 217 -0.67 -5.25 -9.24
CA ASP A 217 -1.02 -5.82 -7.92
C ASP A 217 -0.06 -5.41 -6.78
N HIS A 218 0.06 -4.10 -6.55
CA HIS A 218 0.64 -3.59 -5.30
C HIS A 218 0.01 -2.25 -4.93
N VAL A 219 0.06 -1.92 -3.65
CA VAL A 219 -0.47 -0.66 -3.12
C VAL A 219 0.41 -0.13 -2.00
N TRP A 220 0.46 1.18 -1.85
CA TRP A 220 1.23 1.88 -0.81
C TRP A 220 0.66 3.27 -0.55
N THR A 221 1.35 4.08 0.26
CA THR A 221 0.93 5.43 0.64
C THR A 221 1.92 6.46 0.10
N GLU A 222 1.45 7.61 -0.37
CA GLU A 222 2.24 8.82 -0.48
C GLU A 222 1.83 9.79 0.63
N VAL A 223 2.79 10.48 1.25
CA VAL A 223 2.56 11.49 2.30
C VAL A 223 3.21 12.81 1.88
N TRP A 224 2.50 13.93 2.00
CA TRP A 224 3.08 15.24 1.70
C TRP A 224 4.02 15.68 2.83
N SER A 225 5.27 15.96 2.49
CA SER A 225 6.22 16.56 3.43
C SER A 225 6.23 18.07 3.26
N VAL A 226 5.81 18.79 4.30
CA VAL A 226 5.82 20.26 4.31
C VAL A 226 7.26 20.79 4.24
N SER A 227 8.19 20.19 4.99
CA SER A 227 9.61 20.59 5.01
C SER A 227 10.31 20.41 3.67
N GLN A 228 9.93 19.38 2.90
CA GLN A 228 10.54 19.08 1.61
C GLN A 228 9.71 19.57 0.42
N ASN A 229 8.51 20.10 0.67
CA ASN A 229 7.58 20.60 -0.33
C ASN A 229 7.31 19.59 -1.47
N ARG A 230 7.13 18.33 -1.12
CA ARG A 230 6.88 17.23 -2.07
C ARG A 230 6.23 16.02 -1.41
N TRP A 231 5.62 15.17 -2.24
CA TRP A 231 5.16 13.84 -1.85
C TRP A 231 6.34 12.90 -1.57
N LEU A 232 6.27 12.19 -0.45
CA LEU A 232 7.17 11.11 -0.05
C LEU A 232 6.47 9.77 -0.28
N HIS A 233 7.16 8.84 -0.92
CA HIS A 233 6.72 7.45 -1.01
C HIS A 233 6.82 6.77 0.36
N CYS A 234 5.80 6.07 0.81
CA CYS A 234 5.76 5.33 2.06
C CYS A 234 5.18 3.92 1.82
N ASP A 235 6.04 2.90 1.93
CA ASP A 235 5.60 1.51 1.90
C ASP A 235 5.66 0.93 3.31
N SER A 236 4.48 0.76 3.91
CA SER A 236 4.33 0.26 5.28
C SER A 236 4.66 -1.24 5.38
N CYS A 237 4.49 -2.00 4.31
CA CYS A 237 4.93 -3.40 4.27
C CYS A 237 6.43 -3.49 4.36
N GLU A 238 7.18 -2.50 3.87
CA GLU A 238 8.64 -2.58 3.78
C GLU A 238 9.37 -1.78 4.87
N ASP A 239 8.66 -0.94 5.65
CA ASP A 239 9.27 0.05 6.55
C ASP A 239 10.24 0.95 5.75
N VAL A 240 9.75 1.42 4.60
CA VAL A 240 10.51 2.21 3.63
C VAL A 240 9.82 3.54 3.36
N CYS A 241 10.59 4.61 3.53
CA CYS A 241 10.22 5.95 3.10
C CYS A 241 11.15 6.43 1.98
N ASP A 242 10.59 7.15 1.02
CA ASP A 242 11.27 7.91 -0.04
C ASP A 242 12.26 7.11 -0.92
N LYS A 243 11.88 5.87 -1.24
CA LYS A 243 12.60 5.02 -2.21
C LYS A 243 11.66 4.56 -3.32
N PRO A 244 11.15 5.47 -4.17
CA PRO A 244 10.12 5.12 -5.15
C PRO A 244 10.61 4.12 -6.22
N LEU A 245 11.91 3.98 -6.45
CA LEU A 245 12.45 2.96 -7.36
C LEU A 245 12.56 1.56 -6.71
N LEU A 246 12.06 1.37 -5.48
CA LEU A 246 12.01 0.08 -4.79
C LEU A 246 11.38 -1.01 -5.67
N TYR A 247 10.29 -0.69 -6.37
CA TYR A 247 9.54 -1.68 -7.15
C TYR A 247 10.20 -1.98 -8.50
N ASP A 248 10.50 -0.96 -9.30
CA ASP A 248 11.09 -1.13 -10.63
C ASP A 248 12.54 -1.63 -10.55
N LYS A 249 13.39 -0.99 -9.74
CA LYS A 249 14.82 -1.36 -9.62
C LYS A 249 15.10 -2.37 -8.53
N GLY A 250 14.43 -2.25 -7.38
CA GLY A 250 14.66 -3.17 -6.27
C GLY A 250 14.06 -4.56 -6.54
N TRP A 251 12.78 -4.62 -6.90
CA TRP A 251 12.08 -5.89 -7.12
C TRP A 251 12.09 -6.36 -8.56
N GLY A 252 12.41 -5.49 -9.52
CA GLY A 252 12.34 -5.81 -10.94
C GLY A 252 10.91 -5.85 -11.48
N LYS A 253 9.93 -5.23 -10.79
CA LYS A 253 8.54 -5.19 -11.25
C LYS A 253 8.44 -4.45 -12.57
N ARG A 254 7.67 -5.02 -13.51
CA ARG A 254 7.39 -4.38 -14.81
C ARG A 254 6.15 -3.51 -14.74
N LEU A 255 6.21 -2.43 -13.95
CA LEU A 255 5.09 -1.51 -13.72
C LEU A 255 4.45 -1.00 -15.04
N THR A 256 3.15 -0.75 -15.00
CA THR A 256 2.34 -0.21 -16.11
C THR A 256 1.70 1.13 -15.74
N TYR A 257 0.77 1.12 -14.80
CA TYR A 257 0.09 2.30 -14.29
C TYR A 257 0.23 2.36 -12.79
N VAL A 258 0.59 3.52 -12.26
CA VAL A 258 0.52 3.84 -10.83
C VAL A 258 -0.30 5.12 -10.69
N VAL A 259 -1.45 5.01 -10.03
CA VAL A 259 -2.35 6.14 -9.77
C VAL A 259 -2.43 6.37 -8.27
N ALA A 260 -2.24 7.61 -7.84
CA ALA A 260 -2.37 8.05 -6.46
C ALA A 260 -3.71 8.75 -6.28
N PHE A 261 -4.45 8.38 -5.24
CA PHE A 261 -5.78 8.91 -4.91
C PHE A 261 -5.72 9.63 -3.56
N GLY A 262 -5.96 10.94 -3.57
CA GLY A 262 -6.11 11.78 -2.38
C GLY A 262 -7.57 12.20 -2.19
N LYS A 263 -7.83 12.99 -1.15
CA LYS A 263 -9.17 13.53 -0.86
C LYS A 263 -9.67 14.52 -1.94
N ASP A 264 -8.74 15.20 -2.61
CA ASP A 264 -9.02 16.30 -3.56
C ASP A 264 -8.58 15.98 -5.01
N GLU A 265 -7.96 14.83 -5.26
CA GLU A 265 -7.33 14.55 -6.55
C GLU A 265 -7.09 13.06 -6.83
N ALA A 266 -7.03 12.70 -8.11
CA ALA A 266 -6.45 11.46 -8.61
C ALA A 266 -5.35 11.77 -9.63
N VAL A 267 -4.14 11.25 -9.41
CA VAL A 267 -2.95 11.63 -10.21
C VAL A 267 -2.20 10.40 -10.71
N ASP A 268 -1.85 10.39 -12.00
CA ASP A 268 -0.90 9.41 -12.53
C ASP A 268 0.51 9.74 -12.03
N VAL A 269 0.99 8.95 -11.07
CA VAL A 269 2.32 9.09 -10.45
C VAL A 269 3.32 8.09 -11.03
N THR A 270 3.00 7.37 -12.11
CA THR A 270 3.85 6.31 -12.69
C THR A 270 5.29 6.75 -12.90
N ARG A 271 5.50 7.98 -13.40
CA ARG A 271 6.84 8.54 -13.66
C ARG A 271 7.75 8.58 -12.43
N ARG A 272 7.19 8.67 -11.22
CA ARG A 272 7.94 8.65 -9.96
C ARG A 272 8.54 7.27 -9.67
N TYR A 273 7.83 6.22 -10.08
CA TYR A 273 8.09 4.83 -9.69
C TYR A 273 8.82 4.00 -10.76
N VAL A 274 9.05 4.56 -11.95
CA VAL A 274 9.77 3.89 -13.04
C VAL A 274 11.03 4.66 -13.42
N ALA A 275 12.15 3.97 -13.51
CA ALA A 275 13.41 4.57 -13.94
C ALA A 275 13.46 4.81 -15.45
N ASP A 276 12.76 3.99 -16.24
CA ASP A 276 12.65 4.12 -17.70
C ASP A 276 11.18 4.23 -18.11
N TYR A 277 10.69 5.46 -18.14
CA TYR A 277 9.30 5.75 -18.49
C TYR A 277 9.01 5.46 -19.97
N ALA A 278 9.97 5.66 -20.87
CA ALA A 278 9.78 5.35 -22.30
C ALA A 278 9.51 3.86 -22.52
N ARG A 279 10.23 2.99 -21.81
CA ARG A 279 9.97 1.55 -21.82
C ARG A 279 8.66 1.19 -21.10
N CYS A 280 8.26 1.95 -20.08
CA CYS A 280 6.98 1.77 -19.39
C CYS A 280 5.79 2.04 -20.32
N LEU A 281 5.84 3.11 -21.13
CA LEU A 281 4.80 3.45 -22.11
C LEU A 281 4.47 2.29 -23.05
N GLY A 282 5.46 1.51 -23.49
CA GLY A 282 5.24 0.33 -24.32
C GLY A 282 4.45 -0.81 -23.66
N ARG A 283 4.19 -0.74 -22.34
CA ARG A 283 3.38 -1.71 -21.59
C ARG A 283 2.00 -1.16 -21.18
N ARG A 284 1.73 0.11 -21.46
CA ARG A 284 0.50 0.80 -21.06
C ARG A 284 -0.56 0.64 -22.15
N THR A 285 -1.19 -0.53 -22.15
CA THR A 285 -2.13 -0.97 -23.20
C THR A 285 -3.59 -1.07 -22.74
N GLU A 286 -3.87 -0.77 -21.48
CA GLU A 286 -5.23 -0.88 -20.90
C GLU A 286 -6.15 0.25 -21.36
N CYS A 287 -5.60 1.44 -21.55
CA CYS A 287 -6.32 2.60 -22.07
C CYS A 287 -5.36 3.58 -22.77
N HIS A 288 -5.93 4.48 -23.59
CA HIS A 288 -5.17 5.57 -24.22
C HIS A 288 -4.76 6.63 -23.19
N GLU A 289 -3.53 7.16 -23.32
CA GLU A 289 -2.98 8.17 -22.41
C GLU A 289 -3.83 9.46 -22.36
N GLU A 290 -4.37 9.90 -23.51
CA GLU A 290 -5.26 11.07 -23.58
C GLU A 290 -6.56 10.84 -22.80
N TRP A 291 -7.11 9.63 -22.89
CA TRP A 291 -8.30 9.27 -22.13
C TRP A 291 -7.99 9.22 -20.64
N LEU A 292 -6.87 8.59 -20.24
CA LEU A 292 -6.46 8.53 -18.84
C LEU A 292 -6.29 9.92 -18.25
N ALA A 293 -5.57 10.81 -18.92
CA ALA A 293 -5.37 12.18 -18.47
C ALA A 293 -6.70 12.95 -18.32
N ALA A 294 -7.61 12.83 -19.30
CA ALA A 294 -8.92 13.46 -19.24
C ALA A 294 -9.80 12.89 -18.12
N THR A 295 -9.77 11.57 -17.91
CA THR A 295 -10.54 10.91 -16.84
C THR A 295 -10.01 11.29 -15.47
N LEU A 296 -8.69 11.27 -15.25
CA LEU A 296 -8.10 11.69 -13.98
C LEU A 296 -8.36 13.17 -13.68
N GLY A 297 -8.31 14.05 -14.69
CA GLY A 297 -8.63 15.47 -14.51
C GLY A 297 -10.11 15.77 -14.21
N ALA A 298 -11.00 14.78 -14.33
CA ALA A 298 -12.42 14.90 -14.01
C ALA A 298 -12.80 14.26 -12.66
N LEU A 299 -11.87 13.54 -12.03
CA LEU A 299 -12.02 12.93 -10.70
C LEU A 299 -11.52 13.90 -9.63
#